data_AF-A0AAI9HLG3-F1
#
_entry.id   AF-A0AAI9HLG3-F1
#
_cell.length_a   1.000
_cell.length_b   1.000
_cell.length_c   1.000
_cell.angle_alpha   90.00
_cell.angle_beta   90.00
_cell.angle_gamma   90.00
#
_symmetry.space_group_name_H-M   'P 1'
#
loop_
_entity.id
_entity.type
_entity.pdbx_description
1 polymer ?
#
loop_
_entity_poly.entity_id
_entity_poly.type
_entity_poly.pdbx_seq_one_letter_code
_entity_poly.pdbx_strand_id
1 'polypeptide(L)'
;MSAAHYLEPGRMEFDLVVMDEASQVKPEDALGVIARGKQLVVVGDPKQLPPTSFFDRSADGEDDDDAAALSDTDSILDAALPLFPMRRLRWHYRSRHEKLIAYSNRHFYNSDLVIFPSPNAESPEYGIKFTYVSKGRFSNQHNIEEAQAVAEAVLHHAQHRPGESLGVVAMSSKQRDQIERAIDELRRNRPEFNDAIDGLYAMEEPLFVKNLENVQGDERDVIFISFTYGPSEHGGKVYQRFGPINSDVGWRRLNVLFTRSKKRMHVFSSMRSEDVLTSETSKLGVISLKGFLQFAESGKLDSLTTHTGRAPDSDFEVAVMEALNHAGFECEPQVGVAGFFIDLAVKDPGCPGRYLMGIECDGAAYHSAKSARDRDRLRQEVLERLGWRISRIWSTDWFSNPDEVLSPIIRKLHELKTLAPDVVVPSYEYVETIESSAEVASDSIDSLMPNLGLKEQLKYFATHVIEVELPNVDADRRLLRPAMLEALLEHQPLSRSEFVERIPHYLRQATDVYEAQRFLDRVLALIDGAEAEANDAAFESELA
;
A
#
# COMPACT_ATOMS: atom_id res chain seq x y z
N MET A 1 3.99 31.37 20.09
CA MET A 1 3.75 32.27 21.25
C MET A 1 4.75 31.93 22.34
N SER A 2 5.71 32.81 22.61
CA SER A 2 6.74 32.57 23.63
C SER A 2 6.19 32.75 25.05
N ALA A 3 6.54 31.84 25.96
CA ALA A 3 6.18 31.91 27.39
C ALA A 3 6.68 33.19 28.07
N ALA A 4 7.68 33.87 27.49
CA ALA A 4 8.15 35.17 27.95
C ALA A 4 7.06 36.26 27.96
N HIS A 5 5.99 36.10 27.17
CA HIS A 5 4.84 37.01 27.17
C HIS A 5 3.94 36.87 28.40
N TYR A 6 4.00 35.73 29.09
CA TYR A 6 3.09 35.39 30.18
C TYR A 6 3.78 35.24 31.54
N LEU A 7 5.10 35.00 31.54
CA LEU A 7 5.86 34.71 32.75
C LEU A 7 6.92 35.79 32.99
N GLU A 8 6.78 36.54 34.08
CA GLU A 8 7.79 37.50 34.52
C GLU A 8 9.13 36.79 34.82
N PRO A 9 10.28 37.37 34.42
CA PRO A 9 11.61 36.85 34.78
C PRO A 9 11.77 36.64 36.29
N GLY A 10 12.37 35.51 36.69
CA GLY A 10 12.69 35.22 38.09
C GLY A 10 11.52 34.85 39.03
N ARG A 11 10.27 34.86 38.54
CA ARG A 11 9.10 34.49 39.37
C ARG A 11 8.80 33.00 39.42
N MET A 12 9.21 32.26 38.39
CA MET A 12 8.92 30.84 38.26
C MET A 12 10.11 30.14 37.63
N GLU A 13 10.51 29.06 38.28
CA GLU A 13 11.51 28.09 37.82
C GLU A 13 10.85 26.72 37.74
N PHE A 14 11.36 25.88 36.83
CA PHE A 14 10.86 24.55 36.57
C PHE A 14 11.98 23.54 36.78
N ASP A 15 11.70 22.43 37.46
CA ASP A 15 12.68 21.35 37.59
C ASP A 15 12.88 20.63 36.24
N LEU A 16 11.84 20.55 35.41
CA LEU A 16 11.85 19.90 34.11
C LEU A 16 11.04 20.70 33.08
N VAL A 17 11.62 20.90 31.90
CA VAL A 17 10.96 21.44 30.71
C VAL A 17 10.88 20.32 29.67
N VAL A 18 9.66 20.00 29.23
CA VAL A 18 9.42 19.07 28.13
C VAL A 18 8.88 19.86 26.94
N MET A 19 9.56 19.74 25.81
CA MET A 19 9.13 20.31 24.53
C MET A 19 8.76 19.17 23.60
N ASP A 20 7.48 19.10 23.22
CA ASP A 20 6.99 18.16 22.22
C ASP A 20 6.79 18.89 20.88
N GLU A 21 6.80 18.14 19.77
CA GLU A 21 6.80 18.67 18.41
C GLU A 21 7.84 19.78 18.19
N ALA A 22 9.01 19.61 18.82
CA ALA A 22 10.07 20.62 18.87
C ALA A 22 10.67 20.99 17.49
N SER A 23 10.45 20.16 16.47
CA SER A 23 10.77 20.50 15.07
C SER A 23 9.96 21.69 14.55
N GLN A 24 8.84 22.05 15.18
CA GLN A 24 8.02 23.21 14.83
C GLN A 24 8.28 24.45 15.68
N VAL A 25 9.16 24.38 16.68
CA VAL A 25 9.39 25.50 17.59
C VAL A 25 10.67 26.24 17.19
N LYS A 26 10.56 27.55 16.97
CA LYS A 26 11.72 28.41 16.71
C LYS A 26 12.59 28.54 17.98
N PRO A 27 13.93 28.57 17.87
CA PRO A 27 14.83 28.71 19.02
C PRO A 27 14.50 29.92 19.92
N GLU A 28 14.15 31.05 19.33
CA GLU A 28 13.76 32.28 20.05
C GLU A 28 12.48 32.12 20.87
N ASP A 29 11.53 31.31 20.40
CA ASP A 29 10.30 31.02 21.14
C ASP A 29 10.58 30.06 22.32
N ALA A 30 11.51 29.12 22.13
CA ALA A 30 11.88 28.11 23.13
C ALA A 30 12.77 28.66 24.26
N LEU A 31 13.65 29.62 23.95
CA LEU A 31 14.73 30.06 24.84
C LEU A 31 14.22 30.53 26.21
N GLY A 32 13.11 31.26 26.24
CA GLY A 32 12.53 31.80 27.47
C GLY A 32 12.04 30.74 28.46
N VAL A 33 11.61 29.57 27.98
CA VAL A 33 11.21 28.43 28.81
C VAL A 33 12.44 27.65 29.25
N ILE A 34 13.38 27.42 28.34
CA ILE A 34 14.63 26.70 28.61
C ILE A 34 15.43 27.40 29.72
N ALA A 35 15.53 28.73 29.69
CA ALA A 35 16.24 29.51 30.70
C ALA A 35 15.66 29.38 32.12
N ARG A 36 14.43 28.90 32.26
CA ARG A 36 13.74 28.68 33.56
C ARG A 36 13.78 27.23 34.01
N GLY A 37 14.30 26.32 33.18
CA GLY A 37 14.34 24.89 33.44
C GLY A 37 15.69 24.42 34.01
N LYS A 38 15.67 23.52 34.99
CA LYS A 38 16.88 22.80 35.42
C LYS A 38 17.22 21.63 34.50
N GLN A 39 16.21 20.98 33.93
CA GLN A 39 16.34 19.87 32.99
C GLN A 39 15.52 20.15 31.73
N LEU A 40 16.01 19.69 30.58
CA LEU A 40 15.36 19.86 29.28
C LEU A 40 15.20 18.51 28.58
N VAL A 41 13.98 18.22 28.14
CA VAL A 41 13.66 17.09 27.26
C VAL A 41 13.04 17.66 26.00
N VAL A 42 13.70 17.43 24.86
CA VAL A 42 13.25 17.88 23.54
C VAL A 42 12.80 16.65 22.75
N VAL A 43 11.55 16.66 22.30
CA VAL A 43 10.90 15.57 21.56
C VAL A 43 10.40 16.15 20.24
N GLY A 44 10.69 15.46 19.14
CA GLY A 44 10.27 15.85 17.81
C GLY A 44 10.92 14.99 16.75
N ASP A 45 10.59 15.25 15.49
CA ASP A 45 11.10 14.49 14.35
C ASP A 45 11.80 15.42 13.35
N PRO A 46 13.14 15.30 13.17
CA PRO A 46 13.89 16.15 12.23
C PRO A 46 13.56 15.87 10.75
N LYS A 47 12.76 14.83 10.47
CA LYS A 47 12.25 14.47 9.15
C LYS A 47 10.85 15.03 8.86
N GLN A 48 10.26 15.79 9.78
CA GLN A 48 8.99 16.54 9.58
C GLN A 48 9.25 18.02 9.30
N LEU A 49 8.20 18.84 9.18
CA LEU A 49 8.32 20.23 8.77
C LEU A 49 9.04 21.09 9.83
N PRO A 50 9.91 22.02 9.38
CA PRO A 50 10.49 23.04 10.25
C PRO A 50 9.44 24.11 10.62
N PRO A 51 9.76 25.02 11.57
CA PRO A 51 8.89 26.14 11.90
C PRO A 51 8.73 27.05 10.66
N THR A 52 7.50 27.43 10.34
CA THR A 52 7.22 28.33 9.20
C THR A 52 7.08 29.78 9.66
N SER A 53 7.78 30.69 8.99
CA SER A 53 7.74 32.15 9.25
C SER A 53 6.66 32.82 8.40
N PHE A 54 5.41 32.34 8.46
CA PHE A 54 4.35 32.82 7.58
C PHE A 54 3.80 34.20 8.00
N PHE A 55 3.74 34.48 9.31
CA PHE A 55 3.15 35.72 9.84
C PHE A 55 4.11 36.92 9.91
N ASP A 56 5.41 36.73 9.66
CA ASP A 56 6.40 37.80 9.78
C ASP A 56 6.40 38.78 8.58
N ARG A 57 5.59 38.52 7.54
CA ARG A 57 5.59 39.27 6.26
C ARG A 57 4.33 40.10 5.96
N SER A 58 3.47 40.36 6.94
CA SER A 58 2.23 41.15 6.77
C SER A 58 2.44 42.66 6.52
N ALA A 59 3.58 43.10 5.97
CA ALA A 59 3.93 44.52 5.84
C ALA A 59 4.18 45.04 4.41
N ASP A 60 4.35 44.20 3.39
CA ASP A 60 4.50 44.67 2.00
C ASP A 60 3.67 43.81 1.04
N GLY A 61 2.84 44.49 0.24
CA GLY A 61 1.69 43.92 -0.45
C GLY A 61 1.92 43.23 -1.81
N GLU A 62 0.78 42.75 -2.32
CA GLU A 62 0.44 42.22 -3.65
C GLU A 62 1.04 40.86 -4.08
N ASP A 63 0.18 39.83 -4.02
CA ASP A 63 0.05 38.66 -4.91
C ASP A 63 1.34 38.03 -5.48
N ASP A 64 2.13 37.42 -4.60
CA ASP A 64 2.97 36.28 -4.96
C ASP A 64 2.91 35.19 -3.88
N ASP A 65 1.74 34.54 -3.80
CA ASP A 65 1.40 33.45 -2.87
C ASP A 65 2.29 32.19 -3.02
N ASP A 66 3.24 32.18 -3.96
CA ASP A 66 4.20 31.08 -4.21
C ASP A 66 5.67 31.51 -4.07
N ALA A 67 5.95 32.78 -3.73
CA ALA A 67 7.31 33.27 -3.43
C ALA A 67 7.52 33.57 -1.94
N ALA A 68 6.80 32.85 -1.08
CA ALA A 68 7.27 32.60 0.26
C ALA A 68 8.53 31.72 0.14
N ALA A 69 9.68 32.35 -0.13
CA ALA A 69 10.94 31.94 0.43
C ALA A 69 10.78 31.94 1.95
N LEU A 70 10.12 30.89 2.46
CA LEU A 70 10.19 30.47 3.84
C LEU A 70 11.68 30.35 4.09
N SER A 71 12.22 31.34 4.78
CA SER A 71 13.49 31.22 5.47
C SER A 71 13.30 30.08 6.46
N ASP A 72 13.52 28.85 6.00
CA ASP A 72 13.47 27.65 6.82
C ASP A 72 14.49 27.87 7.94
N THR A 73 13.97 28.26 9.09
CA THR A 73 14.79 28.59 10.24
C THR A 73 15.02 27.28 10.99
N ASP A 74 16.26 27.05 11.45
CA ASP A 74 16.55 25.85 12.25
C ASP A 74 15.60 25.80 13.44
N SER A 75 15.00 24.63 13.69
CA SER A 75 14.15 24.42 14.85
C SER A 75 14.97 24.32 16.13
N ILE A 76 14.34 24.47 17.29
CA ILE A 76 15.00 24.16 18.57
C ILE A 76 15.45 22.70 18.63
N LEU A 77 14.74 21.78 17.95
CA LEU A 77 15.18 20.40 17.81
C LEU A 77 16.52 20.34 17.06
N ASP A 78 16.62 20.96 15.88
CA ASP A 78 17.84 20.96 15.07
C ASP A 78 19.03 21.57 15.84
N ALA A 79 18.79 22.64 16.60
CA ALA A 79 19.79 23.27 17.46
C ALA A 79 20.20 22.38 18.66
N ALA A 80 19.28 21.58 19.21
CA ALA A 80 19.55 20.69 20.35
C ALA A 80 20.26 19.39 19.93
N LEU A 81 20.00 18.86 18.74
CA LEU A 81 20.55 17.60 18.26
C LEU A 81 22.09 17.43 18.40
N PRO A 82 22.93 18.43 18.05
CA PRO A 82 24.38 18.29 18.20
C PRO A 82 24.87 18.47 19.65
N LEU A 83 24.04 19.02 20.54
CA LEU A 83 24.43 19.39 21.90
C LEU A 83 24.10 18.31 22.94
N PHE A 84 23.07 17.50 22.69
CA PHE A 84 22.50 16.57 23.67
C PHE A 84 22.53 15.11 23.19
N PRO A 85 22.54 14.13 24.13
CA PRO A 85 22.46 12.73 23.77
C PRO A 85 21.08 12.40 23.17
N MET A 86 21.06 11.99 21.90
CA MET A 86 19.84 11.62 21.19
C MET A 86 19.41 10.18 21.52
N ARG A 87 18.10 9.99 21.74
CA ARG A 87 17.45 8.67 21.78
C ARG A 87 16.39 8.60 20.69
N ARG A 88 16.47 7.60 19.83
CA ARG A 88 15.50 7.38 18.74
C ARG A 88 14.46 6.35 19.16
N LEU A 89 13.19 6.72 19.04
CA LEU A 89 12.07 5.79 19.12
C LEU A 89 11.92 5.11 17.76
N ARG A 90 11.94 3.77 17.74
CA ARG A 90 11.95 2.99 16.50
C ARG A 90 10.62 2.31 16.16
N TRP A 91 9.72 2.16 17.12
CA TRP A 91 8.46 1.44 16.91
C TRP A 91 7.43 2.35 16.26
N HIS A 92 6.94 1.96 15.09
CA HIS A 92 5.83 2.63 14.42
C HIS A 92 4.54 1.82 14.60
N TYR A 93 3.59 2.38 15.34
CA TYR A 93 2.33 1.72 15.70
C TYR A 93 1.08 2.51 15.28
N ARG A 94 1.23 3.61 14.53
CA ARG A 94 0.10 4.41 14.04
C ARG A 94 -0.63 3.73 12.88
N SER A 95 0.13 3.18 11.94
CA SER A 95 -0.41 2.62 10.70
C SER A 95 -0.92 1.20 10.94
N ARG A 96 -2.18 0.95 10.60
CA ARG A 96 -2.82 -0.36 10.63
C ARG A 96 -2.37 -1.30 9.52
N HIS A 97 -1.74 -0.75 8.49
CA HIS A 97 -1.13 -1.52 7.42
C HIS A 97 0.26 -0.97 7.10
N GLU A 98 1.24 -1.87 7.04
CA GLU A 98 2.64 -1.60 6.77
C GLU A 98 2.88 -0.81 5.49
N LYS A 99 2.04 -1.00 4.45
CA LYS A 99 2.13 -0.26 3.18
C LYS A 99 2.03 1.26 3.37
N LEU A 100 1.36 1.74 4.41
CA LEU A 100 1.19 3.19 4.66
C LEU A 100 2.49 3.88 5.09
N ILE A 101 3.35 3.20 5.86
CA ILE A 101 4.60 3.78 6.38
C ILE A 101 5.83 3.29 5.59
N ALA A 102 5.70 2.19 4.86
CA ALA A 102 6.76 1.53 4.12
C ALA A 102 7.62 2.47 3.28
N TYR A 103 6.98 3.33 2.47
CA TYR A 103 7.68 4.28 1.63
C TYR A 103 8.50 5.26 2.48
N SER A 104 7.86 5.90 3.46
CA SER A 104 8.54 6.84 4.36
C SER A 104 9.68 6.19 5.13
N ASN A 105 9.48 4.98 5.67
CA ASN A 105 10.52 4.27 6.41
C ASN A 105 11.77 4.07 5.55
N ARG A 106 11.60 3.59 4.31
CA ARG A 106 12.71 3.37 3.38
C ARG A 106 13.41 4.66 2.99
N HIS A 107 12.65 5.67 2.58
CA HIS A 107 13.20 6.87 1.94
C HIS A 107 13.67 7.95 2.92
N PHE A 108 13.10 8.02 4.13
CA PHE A 108 13.39 9.09 5.09
C PHE A 108 14.01 8.60 6.40
N TYR A 109 13.83 7.33 6.74
CA TYR A 109 14.26 6.75 8.02
C TYR A 109 15.25 5.59 7.87
N ASN A 110 15.79 5.36 6.67
CA ASN A 110 16.78 4.32 6.35
C ASN A 110 16.34 2.89 6.70
N SER A 111 15.03 2.63 6.68
CA SER A 111 14.43 1.35 7.11
C SER A 111 14.71 0.98 8.58
N ASP A 112 15.08 1.95 9.42
CA ASP A 112 15.39 1.72 10.84
C ASP A 112 14.14 1.65 11.74
N LEU A 113 12.95 2.00 11.22
CA LEU A 113 11.71 1.84 11.97
C LEU A 113 11.26 0.38 11.96
N VAL A 114 10.89 -0.10 13.14
CA VAL A 114 10.24 -1.38 13.37
C VAL A 114 8.76 -1.21 13.07
N ILE A 115 8.29 -1.92 12.04
CA ILE A 115 6.90 -1.88 11.57
C ILE A 115 6.24 -3.20 11.92
N PHE A 116 5.02 -3.15 12.43
CA PHE A 116 4.26 -4.36 12.74
C PHE A 116 3.43 -4.78 11.52
N PRO A 117 3.41 -6.08 11.17
CA PRO A 117 2.63 -6.55 10.04
C PRO A 117 1.13 -6.43 10.33
N SER A 118 0.33 -6.16 9.29
CA SER A 118 -1.13 -6.26 9.34
C SER A 118 -1.57 -7.74 9.37
N PRO A 119 -2.67 -8.09 10.07
CA PRO A 119 -3.30 -9.41 9.96
C PRO A 119 -3.98 -9.63 8.60
N ASN A 120 -4.02 -8.59 7.77
CA ASN A 120 -4.57 -8.60 6.42
C ASN A 120 -3.47 -8.18 5.44
N ALA A 121 -2.75 -9.16 4.89
CA ALA A 121 -1.64 -8.95 3.95
C ALA A 121 -2.12 -8.37 2.61
N GLU A 122 -3.28 -8.84 2.15
CA GLU A 122 -3.98 -8.32 0.98
C GLU A 122 -5.39 -7.94 1.37
N SER A 123 -5.66 -6.63 1.49
CA SER A 123 -7.01 -6.16 1.79
C SER A 123 -7.38 -4.97 0.90
N PRO A 124 -8.57 -5.01 0.26
CA PRO A 124 -9.14 -3.83 -0.39
C PRO A 124 -9.59 -2.76 0.63
N GLU A 125 -9.59 -3.07 1.93
CA GLU A 125 -9.98 -2.18 3.00
C GLU A 125 -8.83 -1.30 3.49
N TYR A 126 -7.61 -1.84 3.58
CA TYR A 126 -6.45 -1.16 4.15
C TYR A 126 -5.40 -0.81 3.09
N GLY A 127 -4.46 0.09 3.43
CA GLY A 127 -3.31 0.41 2.58
C GLY A 127 -3.55 1.56 1.60
N ILE A 128 -2.86 1.55 0.45
CA ILE A 128 -2.86 2.65 -0.51
C ILE A 128 -3.70 2.29 -1.74
N LYS A 129 -4.60 3.20 -2.11
CA LYS A 129 -5.38 3.16 -3.34
C LYS A 129 -4.98 4.30 -4.24
N PHE A 130 -5.06 4.07 -5.55
CA PHE A 130 -4.77 5.07 -6.56
C PHE A 130 -5.93 5.19 -7.54
N THR A 131 -6.30 6.43 -7.87
CA THR A 131 -7.26 6.76 -8.91
C THR A 131 -6.63 7.75 -9.88
N TYR A 132 -6.46 7.30 -11.11
CA TYR A 132 -6.02 8.15 -12.21
C TYR A 132 -7.20 8.96 -12.76
N VAL A 133 -7.10 10.28 -12.69
CA VAL A 133 -8.09 11.21 -13.20
C VAL A 133 -7.70 11.62 -14.62
N SER A 134 -8.06 10.79 -15.60
CA SER A 134 -7.60 10.94 -16.99
C SER A 134 -7.95 12.29 -17.63
N LYS A 135 -9.06 12.92 -17.19
CA LYS A 135 -9.53 14.21 -17.70
C LYS A 135 -9.03 15.42 -16.90
N GLY A 136 -8.22 15.20 -15.87
CA GLY A 136 -7.76 16.28 -15.01
C GLY A 136 -6.85 17.25 -15.72
N ARG A 137 -7.10 18.53 -15.47
CA ARG A 137 -6.33 19.63 -16.03
C ARG A 137 -5.80 20.51 -14.92
N PHE A 138 -4.49 20.67 -14.90
CA PHE A 138 -3.84 21.59 -13.98
C PHE A 138 -3.71 22.97 -14.62
N SER A 139 -4.52 23.91 -14.15
CA SER A 139 -4.51 25.30 -14.59
C SER A 139 -4.69 26.22 -13.39
N ASN A 140 -3.98 27.35 -13.38
CA ASN A 140 -4.05 28.32 -12.28
C ASN A 140 -3.89 27.67 -10.89
N GLN A 141 -2.92 26.75 -10.76
CA GLN A 141 -2.55 26.03 -9.52
C GLN A 141 -3.66 25.16 -8.91
N HIS A 142 -4.70 24.81 -9.66
CA HIS A 142 -5.74 23.87 -9.24
C HIS A 142 -6.15 22.94 -10.39
N ASN A 143 -6.91 21.91 -10.06
CA ASN A 143 -7.39 20.87 -10.95
C ASN A 143 -8.84 20.52 -10.59
N ILE A 144 -9.75 20.98 -11.45
CA ILE A 144 -11.19 20.94 -11.21
C ILE A 144 -11.70 19.50 -11.24
N GLU A 145 -11.29 18.71 -12.23
CA GLU A 145 -11.78 17.34 -12.38
C GLU A 145 -11.26 16.45 -11.24
N GLU A 146 -10.03 16.68 -10.77
CA GLU A 146 -9.51 15.98 -9.60
C GLU A 146 -10.27 16.36 -8.33
N ALA A 147 -10.60 17.64 -8.14
CA ALA A 147 -11.41 18.09 -7.00
C ALA A 147 -12.83 17.48 -7.02
N GLN A 148 -13.44 17.37 -8.20
CA GLN A 148 -14.73 16.70 -8.38
C GLN A 148 -14.66 15.20 -8.07
N ALA A 149 -13.61 14.51 -8.53
CA ALA A 149 -13.39 13.10 -8.23
C ALA A 149 -13.21 12.86 -6.72
N VAL A 150 -12.48 13.76 -6.05
CA VAL A 150 -12.32 13.74 -4.58
C VAL A 150 -13.64 13.99 -3.87
N ALA A 151 -14.45 14.96 -4.31
CA ALA A 151 -15.76 15.25 -3.70
C ALA A 151 -16.72 14.05 -3.80
N GLU A 152 -16.79 13.39 -4.96
CA GLU A 152 -17.58 12.15 -5.11
C GLU A 152 -17.04 11.02 -4.24
N ALA A 153 -15.72 10.90 -4.07
CA ALA A 153 -15.13 9.93 -3.15
C ALA A 153 -15.45 10.23 -1.68
N VAL A 154 -15.49 11.51 -1.28
CA VAL A 154 -15.92 11.95 0.06
C VAL A 154 -17.37 11.53 0.31
N LEU A 155 -18.26 11.77 -0.66
CA LEU A 155 -19.65 11.33 -0.58
C LEU A 155 -19.73 9.80 -0.43
N HIS A 156 -19.03 9.06 -1.30
CA HIS A 156 -19.02 7.60 -1.24
C HIS A 156 -18.53 7.09 0.14
N HIS A 157 -17.50 7.72 0.71
CA HIS A 157 -17.01 7.41 2.05
C HIS A 157 -18.07 7.69 3.12
N ALA A 158 -18.71 8.85 3.08
CA ALA A 158 -19.77 9.23 4.02
C ALA A 158 -20.91 8.20 4.06
N GLN A 159 -21.28 7.65 2.90
CA GLN A 159 -22.36 6.67 2.79
C GLN A 159 -21.97 5.27 3.27
N HIS A 160 -20.77 4.80 2.92
CA HIS A 160 -20.38 3.40 3.12
C HIS A 160 -19.53 3.17 4.36
N ARG A 161 -18.89 4.23 4.89
CA ARG A 161 -18.00 4.17 6.07
C ARG A 161 -18.16 5.39 6.99
N PRO A 162 -19.38 5.71 7.45
CA PRO A 162 -19.62 6.86 8.33
C PRO A 162 -18.90 6.79 9.68
N GLY A 163 -18.44 5.60 10.10
CA GLY A 163 -17.70 5.39 11.35
C GLY A 163 -16.18 5.60 11.24
N GLU A 164 -15.64 5.90 10.05
CA GLU A 164 -14.21 6.14 9.85
C GLU A 164 -13.93 7.61 9.61
N SER A 165 -13.03 8.19 10.40
CA SER A 165 -12.64 9.59 10.27
C SER A 165 -11.92 9.84 8.92
N LEU A 166 -12.21 10.97 8.28
CA LEU A 166 -11.72 11.30 6.94
C LEU A 166 -10.96 12.63 6.94
N GLY A 167 -9.84 12.69 6.25
CA GLY A 167 -9.11 13.92 5.96
C GLY A 167 -8.81 14.02 4.49
N VAL A 168 -8.96 15.22 3.92
CA VAL A 168 -8.64 15.49 2.53
C VAL A 168 -7.49 16.48 2.47
N VAL A 169 -6.45 16.14 1.74
CA VAL A 169 -5.23 16.95 1.63
C VAL A 169 -4.96 17.29 0.17
N ALA A 170 -4.72 18.57 -0.10
CA ALA A 170 -4.33 19.08 -1.40
C ALA A 170 -2.87 19.56 -1.41
N MET A 171 -2.21 19.50 -2.57
CA MET A 171 -0.82 19.99 -2.69
C MET A 171 -0.73 21.53 -2.72
N SER A 172 -1.84 22.24 -2.98
CA SER A 172 -1.91 23.71 -2.95
C SER A 172 -3.13 24.22 -2.18
N SER A 173 -3.08 25.48 -1.73
CA SER A 173 -4.22 26.18 -1.11
C SER A 173 -5.39 26.34 -2.09
N LYS A 174 -5.11 26.73 -3.33
CA LYS A 174 -6.14 26.88 -4.38
C LYS A 174 -6.85 25.57 -4.69
N GLN A 175 -6.15 24.43 -4.64
CA GLN A 175 -6.78 23.13 -4.80
C GLN A 175 -7.63 22.74 -3.59
N ARG A 176 -7.18 23.03 -2.37
CA ARG A 176 -8.03 22.87 -1.17
C ARG A 176 -9.36 23.60 -1.36
N ASP A 177 -9.32 24.88 -1.73
CA ASP A 177 -10.53 25.69 -1.94
C ASP A 177 -11.41 25.11 -3.05
N GLN A 178 -10.80 24.60 -4.12
CA GLN A 178 -11.52 23.97 -5.21
C GLN A 178 -12.22 22.67 -4.78
N ILE A 179 -11.60 21.88 -3.89
CA ILE A 179 -12.20 20.68 -3.31
C ILE A 179 -13.39 21.06 -2.41
N GLU A 180 -13.23 22.05 -1.53
CA GLU A 180 -14.32 22.54 -0.68
C GLU A 180 -15.52 23.00 -1.54
N ARG A 181 -15.25 23.79 -2.59
CA ARG A 181 -16.29 24.20 -3.54
C ARG A 181 -16.97 23.01 -4.23
N ALA A 182 -16.20 22.00 -4.63
CA ALA A 182 -16.75 20.79 -5.27
C ALA A 182 -17.65 20.00 -4.30
N ILE A 183 -17.27 19.92 -3.02
CA ILE A 183 -18.10 19.30 -1.97
C ILE A 183 -19.38 20.12 -1.78
N ASP A 184 -19.31 21.44 -1.67
CA ASP A 184 -20.47 22.32 -1.51
C ASP A 184 -21.43 22.28 -2.71
N GLU A 185 -20.90 22.21 -3.92
CA GLU A 185 -21.69 21.99 -5.14
C GLU A 185 -22.40 20.64 -5.13
N LEU A 186 -21.70 19.58 -4.74
CA LEU A 186 -22.27 18.25 -4.62
C LEU A 186 -23.38 18.20 -3.58
N ARG A 187 -23.20 18.85 -2.42
CA ARG A 187 -24.22 19.01 -1.37
C ARG A 187 -25.47 19.75 -1.84
N ARG A 188 -25.31 20.79 -2.67
CA ARG A 188 -26.44 21.52 -3.27
C ARG A 188 -27.18 20.69 -4.31
N ASN A 189 -26.45 19.93 -5.12
CA ASN A 189 -27.01 19.14 -6.21
C ASN A 189 -27.63 17.82 -5.75
N ARG A 190 -27.18 17.28 -4.60
CA ARG A 190 -27.68 16.04 -4.01
C ARG A 190 -27.98 16.20 -2.50
N PRO A 191 -29.02 16.99 -2.14
CA PRO A 191 -29.34 17.27 -0.73
C PRO A 191 -29.63 16.03 0.11
N GLU A 192 -30.05 14.93 -0.52
CA GLU A 192 -30.33 13.65 0.13
C GLU A 192 -29.13 13.03 0.85
N PHE A 193 -27.91 13.49 0.58
CA PHE A 193 -26.69 13.01 1.23
C PHE A 193 -26.05 14.00 2.20
N ASN A 194 -26.70 15.15 2.46
CA ASN A 194 -26.17 16.14 3.39
C ASN A 194 -25.99 15.56 4.80
N ASP A 195 -26.95 14.80 5.30
CA ASP A 195 -26.86 14.16 6.62
C ASP A 195 -25.66 13.23 6.74
N ALA A 196 -25.30 12.52 5.67
CA ALA A 196 -24.13 11.63 5.67
C ALA A 196 -22.82 12.42 5.78
N ILE A 197 -22.70 13.52 5.02
CA ILE A 197 -21.52 14.41 5.06
C ILE A 197 -21.46 15.15 6.40
N ASP A 198 -22.58 15.64 6.92
CA ASP A 198 -22.67 16.29 8.23
C ASP A 198 -22.30 15.31 9.35
N GLY A 199 -22.63 14.03 9.19
CA GLY A 199 -22.16 12.95 10.06
C GLY A 199 -20.63 12.90 10.18
N LEU A 200 -19.89 13.12 9.07
CA LEU A 200 -18.42 13.16 9.11
C LEU A 200 -17.88 14.40 9.83
N TYR A 201 -18.57 15.55 9.74
CA TYR A 201 -18.21 16.76 10.49
C TYR A 201 -18.56 16.68 11.98
N ALA A 202 -19.53 15.83 12.35
CA ALA A 202 -19.95 15.63 13.74
C ALA A 202 -19.10 14.60 14.52
N MET A 203 -18.16 13.92 13.86
CA MET A 203 -17.25 12.98 14.52
C MET A 203 -16.32 13.69 15.51
N GLU A 204 -15.81 12.94 16.49
CA GLU A 204 -14.76 13.43 17.42
C GLU A 204 -13.50 13.88 16.64
N GLU A 205 -13.15 13.14 15.60
CA GLU A 205 -12.16 13.53 14.59
C GLU A 205 -12.90 13.99 13.31
N PRO A 206 -13.31 15.27 13.20
CA PRO A 206 -14.18 15.73 12.12
C PRO A 206 -13.48 15.69 10.75
N LEU A 207 -14.27 15.61 9.68
CA LEU A 207 -13.79 15.83 8.31
C LEU A 207 -13.01 17.15 8.22
N PHE A 208 -11.81 17.11 7.64
CA PHE A 208 -11.07 18.31 7.26
C PHE A 208 -10.72 18.30 5.77
N VAL A 209 -10.59 19.49 5.20
CA VAL A 209 -9.95 19.73 3.90
C VAL A 209 -8.83 20.73 4.14
N LYS A 210 -7.58 20.30 3.93
CA LYS A 210 -6.40 21.13 4.21
C LYS A 210 -5.39 21.05 3.06
N ASN A 211 -4.49 22.01 2.98
CA ASN A 211 -3.32 21.91 2.11
C ASN A 211 -2.15 21.24 2.84
N LEU A 212 -1.16 20.83 2.07
CA LEU A 212 0.06 20.16 2.52
C LEU A 212 0.79 20.85 3.69
N GLU A 213 0.68 22.17 3.78
CA GLU A 213 1.36 22.96 4.80
C GLU A 213 0.64 22.97 6.16
N ASN A 214 -0.68 22.73 6.16
CA ASN A 214 -1.52 22.87 7.35
C ASN A 214 -1.96 21.53 7.96
N VAL A 215 -1.50 20.40 7.41
CA VAL A 215 -1.91 19.04 7.84
C VAL A 215 -1.07 18.47 8.99
N GLN A 216 -0.10 19.23 9.52
CA GLN A 216 0.77 18.72 10.58
C GLN A 216 0.00 18.54 11.90
N GLY A 217 0.30 17.43 12.59
CA GLY A 217 -0.39 17.06 13.83
C GLY A 217 -1.76 16.42 13.60
N ASP A 218 -2.39 16.65 12.44
CA ASP A 218 -3.62 15.95 12.08
C ASP A 218 -3.35 14.51 11.68
N GLU A 219 -4.30 13.64 11.95
CA GLU A 219 -4.32 12.24 11.50
C GLU A 219 -5.76 11.78 11.39
N ARG A 220 -6.04 10.87 10.46
CA ARG A 220 -7.38 10.29 10.26
C ARG A 220 -7.29 8.82 9.92
N ASP A 221 -8.39 8.10 10.13
CA ASP A 221 -8.51 6.72 9.66
C ASP A 221 -8.24 6.64 8.16
N VAL A 222 -8.84 7.55 7.39
CA VAL A 222 -8.69 7.64 5.94
C VAL A 222 -8.16 9.01 5.53
N ILE A 223 -7.15 9.04 4.66
CA ILE A 223 -6.64 10.27 4.05
C ILE A 223 -6.81 10.19 2.53
N PHE A 224 -7.51 11.16 1.96
CA PHE A 224 -7.55 11.40 0.52
C PHE A 224 -6.53 12.46 0.16
N ILE A 225 -5.75 12.19 -0.89
CA ILE A 225 -4.70 13.10 -1.36
C ILE A 225 -5.03 13.50 -2.79
N SER A 226 -5.27 14.79 -3.00
CA SER A 226 -5.30 15.41 -4.32
C SER A 226 -3.90 15.87 -4.68
N PHE A 227 -3.23 15.17 -5.59
CA PHE A 227 -1.90 15.53 -6.09
C PHE A 227 -1.89 16.87 -6.82
N THR A 228 -3.05 17.35 -7.29
CA THR A 228 -3.26 18.66 -7.92
C THR A 228 -2.59 18.80 -9.29
N TYR A 229 -1.33 18.42 -9.41
CA TYR A 229 -0.52 18.56 -10.61
C TYR A 229 -1.00 17.62 -11.72
N GLY A 230 -0.74 18.05 -12.95
CA GLY A 230 -1.18 17.37 -14.16
C GLY A 230 -0.83 18.18 -15.39
N PRO A 231 -1.26 17.71 -16.57
CA PRO A 231 -1.12 18.50 -17.79
C PRO A 231 -2.13 19.65 -17.79
N SER A 232 -1.82 20.76 -18.46
CA SER A 232 -2.77 21.88 -18.58
C SER A 232 -3.89 21.62 -19.59
N GLU A 233 -3.67 20.68 -20.50
CA GLU A 233 -4.64 20.21 -21.49
C GLU A 233 -4.69 18.68 -21.47
N HIS A 234 -5.81 18.10 -21.89
CA HIS A 234 -5.98 16.64 -21.88
C HIS A 234 -4.95 15.98 -22.82
N GLY A 235 -4.20 15.00 -22.30
CA GLY A 235 -3.11 14.35 -23.04
C GLY A 235 -1.87 15.22 -23.25
N GLY A 236 -1.81 16.40 -22.63
CA GLY A 236 -0.66 17.30 -22.67
C GLY A 236 0.50 16.81 -21.80
N LYS A 237 1.62 17.55 -21.84
CA LYS A 237 2.77 17.28 -20.98
C LYS A 237 2.57 17.85 -19.58
N VAL A 238 3.06 17.14 -18.57
CA VAL A 238 3.08 17.61 -17.19
C VAL A 238 4.26 18.56 -16.97
N TYR A 239 3.97 19.74 -16.42
CA TYR A 239 4.99 20.71 -16.05
C TYR A 239 5.77 20.23 -14.82
N GLN A 240 7.10 20.32 -14.87
CA GLN A 240 8.00 19.87 -13.78
C GLN A 240 8.15 20.93 -12.67
N ARG A 241 7.05 21.64 -12.36
CA ARG A 241 6.98 22.69 -11.35
C ARG A 241 5.93 22.30 -10.31
N PHE A 242 6.38 21.61 -9.28
CA PHE A 242 5.58 21.08 -8.16
C PHE A 242 5.63 22.02 -6.94
N GLY A 243 5.75 23.33 -7.17
CA GLY A 243 5.72 24.36 -6.12
C GLY A 243 6.71 24.08 -4.96
N PRO A 244 6.26 24.09 -3.70
CA PRO A 244 7.13 23.86 -2.53
C PRO A 244 7.88 22.53 -2.51
N ILE A 245 7.43 21.53 -3.28
CA ILE A 245 8.09 20.21 -3.37
C ILE A 245 9.44 20.30 -4.09
N ASN A 246 9.62 21.29 -4.98
CA ASN A 246 10.88 21.53 -5.69
C ASN A 246 11.97 22.16 -4.80
N SER A 247 11.67 22.53 -3.55
CA SER A 247 12.66 23.05 -2.60
C SER A 247 13.55 21.95 -2.01
N ASP A 248 14.68 22.35 -1.40
CA ASP A 248 15.61 21.41 -0.75
C ASP A 248 14.98 20.65 0.43
N VAL A 249 13.99 21.24 1.08
CA VAL A 249 13.23 20.64 2.19
C VAL A 249 11.85 20.12 1.76
N GLY A 250 11.50 20.18 0.47
CA GLY A 250 10.19 19.79 -0.05
C GLY A 250 9.81 18.35 0.29
N TRP A 251 10.80 17.48 0.48
CA TRP A 251 10.61 16.09 0.91
C TRP A 251 10.01 15.96 2.32
N ARG A 252 10.24 16.92 3.23
CA ARG A 252 9.67 16.92 4.60
C ARG A 252 8.14 17.02 4.54
N ARG A 253 7.61 17.84 3.62
CA ARG A 253 6.17 17.99 3.37
C ARG A 253 5.55 16.67 2.94
N LEU A 254 6.19 15.98 2.00
CA LEU A 254 5.75 14.67 1.54
C LEU A 254 5.80 13.62 2.65
N ASN A 255 6.86 13.59 3.46
CA ASN A 255 6.93 12.67 4.60
C ASN A 255 5.81 12.90 5.62
N VAL A 256 5.49 14.16 5.92
CA VAL A 256 4.32 14.49 6.76
C VAL A 256 3.05 13.94 6.12
N LEU A 257 2.78 14.28 4.86
CA LEU A 257 1.59 13.83 4.12
C LEU A 257 1.41 12.30 4.12
N PHE A 258 2.48 11.56 3.82
CA PHE A 258 2.43 10.10 3.70
C PHE A 258 2.18 9.39 5.05
N THR A 259 2.37 10.08 6.17
CA THR A 259 2.25 9.52 7.52
C THR A 259 0.99 9.96 8.27
N ARG A 260 0.03 10.61 7.59
CA ARG A 260 -1.23 11.11 8.18
C ARG A 260 -2.33 10.05 8.32
N SER A 261 -2.25 8.97 7.55
CA SER A 261 -3.28 7.93 7.52
C SER A 261 -3.04 6.81 8.53
N LYS A 262 -4.07 6.44 9.28
CA LYS A 262 -4.07 5.28 10.19
C LYS A 262 -4.42 3.99 9.46
N LYS A 263 -5.46 3.96 8.61
CA LYS A 263 -5.96 2.72 7.97
C LYS A 263 -5.76 2.68 6.46
N ARG A 264 -6.09 3.77 5.77
CA ARG A 264 -6.12 3.83 4.31
C ARG A 264 -5.75 5.19 3.76
N MET A 265 -5.00 5.17 2.66
CA MET A 265 -4.71 6.35 1.87
C MET A 265 -5.27 6.18 0.47
N HIS A 266 -5.92 7.20 -0.07
CA HIS A 266 -6.41 7.20 -1.45
C HIS A 266 -5.81 8.40 -2.18
N VAL A 267 -4.99 8.12 -3.18
CA VAL A 267 -4.32 9.11 -4.01
C VAL A 267 -5.13 9.34 -5.29
N PHE A 268 -5.45 10.60 -5.56
CA PHE A 268 -6.04 11.08 -6.79
C PHE A 268 -4.98 11.87 -7.54
N SER A 269 -4.72 11.50 -8.79
CA SER A 269 -3.71 12.17 -9.61
C SER A 269 -4.15 12.20 -11.06
N SER A 270 -3.87 13.34 -11.70
CA SER A 270 -4.06 13.52 -13.15
C SER A 270 -2.77 13.33 -13.95
N MET A 271 -1.70 12.92 -13.27
CA MET A 271 -0.40 12.53 -13.85
C MET A 271 0.01 11.14 -13.35
N ARG A 272 0.88 10.49 -14.11
CA ARG A 272 1.52 9.22 -13.77
C ARG A 272 2.93 9.43 -13.25
N SER A 273 3.51 8.42 -12.60
CA SER A 273 4.90 8.47 -12.14
C SER A 273 5.90 8.69 -13.28
N GLU A 274 5.59 8.18 -14.48
CA GLU A 274 6.38 8.36 -15.70
C GLU A 274 6.42 9.82 -16.18
N ASP A 275 5.39 10.61 -15.88
CA ASP A 275 5.33 12.02 -16.24
C ASP A 275 6.26 12.90 -15.38
N VAL A 276 6.74 12.37 -14.24
CA VAL A 276 7.68 13.08 -13.36
C VAL A 276 9.10 12.77 -13.82
N LEU A 277 9.77 13.80 -14.34
CA LEU A 277 11.12 13.70 -14.87
C LEU A 277 12.12 13.95 -13.75
N THR A 278 12.98 12.96 -13.52
CA THR A 278 14.02 13.00 -12.49
C THR A 278 15.40 12.78 -13.12
N SER A 279 16.38 13.54 -12.65
CA SER A 279 17.80 13.48 -12.99
C SER A 279 18.65 13.31 -11.73
N GLU A 280 19.95 13.05 -11.87
CA GLU A 280 20.89 13.00 -10.73
C GLU A 280 20.92 14.29 -9.90
N THR A 281 20.60 15.42 -10.52
CA THR A 281 20.54 16.74 -9.88
C THR A 281 19.17 17.10 -9.30
N SER A 282 18.18 16.21 -9.44
CA SER A 282 16.84 16.47 -8.94
C SER A 282 16.80 16.53 -7.42
N LYS A 283 16.02 17.48 -6.89
CA LYS A 283 15.84 17.63 -5.44
C LYS A 283 15.12 16.40 -4.88
N LEU A 284 15.44 16.05 -3.63
CA LEU A 284 14.89 14.88 -2.95
C LEU A 284 13.35 14.90 -2.91
N GLY A 285 12.72 16.07 -2.84
CA GLY A 285 11.26 16.20 -2.91
C GLY A 285 10.67 15.66 -4.21
N VAL A 286 11.25 15.99 -5.37
CA VAL A 286 10.78 15.53 -6.69
C VAL A 286 11.01 14.03 -6.87
N ILE A 287 12.17 13.53 -6.43
CA ILE A 287 12.47 12.08 -6.43
C ILE A 287 11.45 11.34 -5.56
N SER A 288 11.17 11.89 -4.37
CA SER A 288 10.22 11.31 -3.42
C SER A 288 8.79 11.33 -3.95
N LEU A 289 8.38 12.40 -4.64
CA LEU A 289 7.06 12.51 -5.28
C LEU A 289 6.88 11.42 -6.34
N LYS A 290 7.87 11.28 -7.24
CA LYS A 290 7.87 10.27 -8.30
C LYS A 290 7.78 8.86 -7.72
N GLY A 291 8.69 8.52 -6.81
CA GLY A 291 8.74 7.18 -6.23
C GLY A 291 7.48 6.83 -5.47
N PHE A 292 6.88 7.78 -4.77
CA PHE A 292 5.63 7.54 -4.04
C PHE A 292 4.45 7.37 -5.00
N LEU A 293 4.39 8.17 -6.07
CA LEU A 293 3.36 8.01 -7.09
C LEU A 293 3.46 6.64 -7.77
N GLN A 294 4.67 6.19 -8.09
CA GLN A 294 4.92 4.85 -8.66
C GLN A 294 4.47 3.74 -7.68
N PHE A 295 4.77 3.92 -6.39
CA PHE A 295 4.34 2.99 -5.35
C PHE A 295 2.81 2.95 -5.22
N ALA A 296 2.14 4.10 -5.25
CA ALA A 296 0.68 4.18 -5.20
C ALA A 296 0.03 3.54 -6.45
N GLU A 297 0.61 3.73 -7.64
CA GLU A 297 0.13 3.17 -8.90
C GLU A 297 0.26 1.65 -8.96
N SER A 298 1.42 1.11 -8.58
CA SER A 298 1.71 -0.32 -8.71
C SER A 298 1.29 -1.14 -7.48
N GLY A 299 1.11 -0.50 -6.33
CA GLY A 299 0.96 -1.17 -5.03
C GLY A 299 2.21 -1.95 -4.60
N LYS A 300 3.30 -1.89 -5.39
CA LYS A 300 4.55 -2.61 -5.18
C LYS A 300 5.63 -1.58 -4.93
N LEU A 301 6.26 -1.66 -3.76
CA LEU A 301 7.57 -1.05 -3.59
C LEU A 301 8.56 -2.17 -3.86
N ASP A 302 9.44 -2.01 -4.84
CA ASP A 302 10.50 -2.99 -5.12
C ASP A 302 11.20 -3.34 -3.81
N SER A 303 10.99 -4.55 -3.26
CA SER A 303 11.44 -5.10 -1.95
C SER A 303 10.47 -5.15 -0.74
N LEU A 304 9.22 -4.64 -0.79
CA LEU A 304 8.34 -4.71 0.41
C LEU A 304 7.84 -6.10 0.76
N THR A 305 7.57 -6.93 -0.25
CA THR A 305 7.14 -8.31 -0.08
C THR A 305 8.34 -9.21 -0.31
N THR A 306 9.20 -9.28 0.70
CA THR A 306 9.80 -10.59 0.94
C THR A 306 8.70 -11.40 1.61
N HIS A 307 7.94 -12.19 0.84
CA HIS A 307 7.49 -13.45 1.42
C HIS A 307 8.78 -14.07 1.92
N THR A 308 9.00 -14.05 3.22
CA THR A 308 10.34 -14.29 3.75
C THR A 308 10.81 -15.68 3.32
N GLY A 309 9.87 -16.61 3.06
CA GLY A 309 10.15 -18.02 2.81
C GLY A 309 11.02 -18.58 3.93
N ARG A 310 11.04 -17.90 5.09
CA ARG A 310 11.92 -18.22 6.18
C ARG A 310 11.30 -19.41 6.88
N ALA A 311 12.10 -20.46 7.03
CA ALA A 311 11.75 -21.55 7.91
C ALA A 311 11.54 -21.01 9.34
N PRO A 312 10.77 -21.72 10.17
CA PRO A 312 10.68 -21.41 11.59
C PRO A 312 12.07 -21.28 12.23
N ASP A 313 12.22 -20.37 13.20
CA ASP A 313 13.52 -20.05 13.82
C ASP A 313 13.98 -21.12 14.83
N SER A 314 13.10 -22.07 15.17
CA SER A 314 13.38 -23.13 16.14
C SER A 314 12.59 -24.42 15.88
N ASP A 315 13.15 -25.57 16.27
CA ASP A 315 12.47 -26.88 16.25
C ASP A 315 11.16 -26.85 17.05
N PHE A 316 11.08 -25.98 18.07
CA PHE A 316 9.87 -25.77 18.84
C PHE A 316 8.75 -25.14 18.00
N GLU A 317 9.06 -24.08 17.23
CA GLU A 317 8.09 -23.49 16.30
C GLU A 317 7.66 -24.50 15.21
N VAL A 318 8.59 -25.32 14.71
CA VAL A 318 8.27 -26.41 13.76
C VAL A 318 7.25 -27.37 14.37
N ALA A 319 7.48 -27.84 15.60
CA ALA A 319 6.58 -28.77 16.28
C ALA A 319 5.17 -28.18 16.52
N VAL A 320 5.09 -26.90 16.89
CA VAL A 320 3.82 -26.18 17.05
C VAL A 320 3.10 -26.06 15.71
N MET A 321 3.82 -25.69 14.65
CA MET A 321 3.29 -25.55 13.30
C MET A 321 2.74 -26.88 12.76
N GLU A 322 3.49 -27.97 12.92
CA GLU A 322 3.05 -29.32 12.55
C GLU A 322 1.78 -29.73 13.30
N ALA A 323 1.69 -29.45 14.60
CA ALA A 323 0.51 -29.80 15.39
C ALA A 323 -0.75 -29.02 14.94
N LEU A 324 -0.60 -27.74 14.57
CA LEU A 324 -1.68 -26.94 14.01
C LEU A 324 -2.10 -27.42 12.61
N ASN A 325 -1.12 -27.81 11.77
CA ASN A 325 -1.37 -28.40 10.47
C ASN A 325 -2.15 -29.72 10.60
N HIS A 326 -1.80 -30.60 11.55
CA HIS A 326 -2.56 -31.82 11.85
C HIS A 326 -4.00 -31.54 12.32
N ALA A 327 -4.23 -30.39 12.97
CA ALA A 327 -5.56 -29.93 13.36
C ALA A 327 -6.35 -29.27 12.20
N GLY A 328 -5.78 -29.24 10.98
CA GLY A 328 -6.42 -28.71 9.78
C GLY A 328 -6.27 -27.21 9.58
N PHE A 329 -5.27 -26.58 10.20
CA PHE A 329 -4.98 -25.15 10.06
C PHE A 329 -3.62 -24.92 9.41
N GLU A 330 -3.61 -24.25 8.26
CA GLU A 330 -2.38 -23.83 7.59
C GLU A 330 -1.75 -22.64 8.32
N CYS A 331 -0.45 -22.72 8.57
CA CYS A 331 0.32 -21.70 9.23
C CYS A 331 1.41 -21.14 8.32
N GLU A 332 1.66 -19.84 8.43
CA GLU A 332 2.78 -19.17 7.77
C GLU A 332 3.80 -18.75 8.84
N PRO A 333 5.05 -19.25 8.80
CA PRO A 333 6.07 -18.84 9.75
C PRO A 333 6.64 -17.47 9.40
N GLN A 334 7.14 -16.77 10.42
CA GLN A 334 7.95 -15.56 10.29
C GLN A 334 7.27 -14.47 9.44
N VAL A 335 5.97 -14.25 9.67
CA VAL A 335 5.18 -13.20 9.02
C VAL A 335 5.55 -11.84 9.61
N GLY A 336 6.10 -10.96 8.79
CA GLY A 336 6.62 -9.70 9.30
C GLY A 336 7.26 -8.78 8.27
N VAL A 337 7.59 -7.56 8.72
CA VAL A 337 8.21 -6.51 7.92
C VAL A 337 9.19 -5.70 8.76
N ALA A 338 10.24 -5.18 8.11
CA ALA A 338 11.16 -4.18 8.69
C ALA A 338 11.65 -4.49 10.13
N GLY A 339 12.14 -5.72 10.35
CA GLY A 339 12.75 -6.12 11.62
C GLY A 339 11.78 -6.56 12.72
N PHE A 340 10.49 -6.72 12.41
CA PHE A 340 9.52 -7.37 13.28
C PHE A 340 8.88 -8.56 12.57
N PHE A 341 8.86 -9.72 13.23
CA PHE A 341 8.26 -10.95 12.72
C PHE A 341 7.41 -11.60 13.81
N ILE A 342 6.24 -12.10 13.42
CA ILE A 342 5.40 -12.98 14.21
C ILE A 342 5.84 -14.41 13.91
N ASP A 343 6.07 -15.20 14.95
CA ASP A 343 6.70 -16.52 14.81
C ASP A 343 5.88 -17.44 13.91
N LEU A 344 4.56 -17.52 14.15
CA LEU A 344 3.61 -18.25 13.30
C LEU A 344 2.31 -17.44 13.13
N ALA A 345 1.77 -17.37 11.92
CA ALA A 345 0.46 -16.79 11.64
C ALA A 345 -0.48 -17.84 11.05
N VAL A 346 -1.61 -18.08 11.69
CA VAL A 346 -2.60 -19.06 11.24
C VAL A 346 -3.51 -18.43 10.19
N LYS A 347 -3.55 -19.00 8.98
CA LYS A 347 -4.34 -18.49 7.85
C LYS A 347 -5.84 -18.73 8.05
N ASP A 348 -6.66 -17.84 7.51
CA ASP A 348 -8.13 -17.99 7.46
C ASP A 348 -8.54 -18.79 6.21
N PRO A 349 -9.03 -20.04 6.35
CA PRO A 349 -9.37 -20.88 5.19
C PRO A 349 -10.44 -20.26 4.30
N GLY A 350 -11.33 -19.44 4.87
CA GLY A 350 -12.43 -18.82 4.12
C GLY A 350 -12.13 -17.45 3.54
N CYS A 351 -10.96 -16.88 3.82
CA CYS A 351 -10.58 -15.54 3.38
C CYS A 351 -9.07 -15.47 3.08
N PRO A 352 -8.67 -15.79 1.83
CA PRO A 352 -7.26 -15.71 1.42
C PRO A 352 -6.65 -14.32 1.70
N GLY A 353 -5.42 -14.30 2.23
CA GLY A 353 -4.71 -13.07 2.59
C GLY A 353 -5.04 -12.50 3.99
N ARG A 354 -5.94 -13.15 4.74
CA ARG A 354 -6.24 -12.83 6.14
C ARG A 354 -5.71 -13.92 7.09
N TYR A 355 -5.20 -13.49 8.24
CA TYR A 355 -4.80 -14.38 9.33
C TYR A 355 -5.85 -14.36 10.47
N LEU A 356 -6.13 -15.54 11.03
CA LEU A 356 -7.05 -15.72 12.16
C LEU A 356 -6.41 -15.31 13.50
N MET A 357 -5.14 -15.65 13.66
CA MET A 357 -4.39 -15.55 14.90
C MET A 357 -2.88 -15.58 14.62
N GLY A 358 -2.11 -14.78 15.37
CA GLY A 358 -0.66 -14.92 15.47
C GLY A 358 -0.30 -15.73 16.71
N ILE A 359 0.68 -16.60 16.59
CA ILE A 359 1.20 -17.41 17.69
C ILE A 359 2.63 -16.98 17.95
N GLU A 360 2.90 -16.61 19.21
CA GLU A 360 4.24 -16.31 19.68
C GLU A 360 4.79 -17.48 20.51
N CYS A 361 5.97 -17.96 20.13
CA CYS A 361 6.71 -19.03 20.78
C CYS A 361 7.87 -18.41 21.56
N ASP A 362 8.08 -18.82 22.81
CA ASP A 362 9.13 -18.30 23.70
C ASP A 362 10.55 -18.84 23.41
N GLY A 363 10.91 -19.02 22.13
CA GLY A 363 12.19 -19.61 21.68
C GLY A 363 13.44 -18.77 22.01
N ALA A 364 14.64 -19.22 21.60
CA ALA A 364 15.90 -18.53 21.91
C ALA A 364 15.95 -17.04 21.45
N ALA A 365 15.21 -16.68 20.38
CA ALA A 365 15.04 -15.31 19.91
C ALA A 365 14.22 -14.42 20.89
N TYR A 366 13.29 -15.00 21.64
CA TYR A 366 12.45 -14.34 22.66
C TYR A 366 13.28 -13.76 23.82
N HIS A 367 14.42 -14.37 24.15
CA HIS A 367 15.30 -13.90 25.22
C HIS A 367 16.16 -12.67 24.86
N SER A 368 16.22 -12.27 23.59
CA SER A 368 17.15 -11.24 23.10
C SER A 368 16.73 -9.77 23.32
N ALA A 369 15.45 -9.50 23.65
CA ALA A 369 14.96 -8.13 23.85
C ALA A 369 15.26 -7.56 25.25
N LYS A 370 15.62 -6.27 25.29
CA LYS A 370 16.25 -5.57 26.43
C LYS A 370 15.41 -5.45 27.70
N SER A 371 14.08 -5.58 27.63
CA SER A 371 13.19 -5.55 28.80
C SER A 371 11.97 -6.47 28.62
N ALA A 372 11.52 -7.11 29.69
CA ALA A 372 10.31 -7.96 29.69
C ALA A 372 9.02 -7.15 29.42
N ARG A 373 8.99 -5.87 29.83
CA ARG A 373 7.83 -5.00 29.63
C ARG A 373 7.60 -4.63 28.16
N ASP A 374 8.68 -4.40 27.41
CA ASP A 374 8.61 -4.14 25.96
C ASP A 374 8.27 -5.42 25.19
N ARG A 375 8.79 -6.58 25.64
CA ARG A 375 8.52 -7.89 25.03
C ARG A 375 7.09 -8.35 25.15
N ASP A 376 6.49 -8.20 26.34
CA ASP A 376 5.28 -8.97 26.67
C ASP A 376 4.02 -8.14 26.66
N ARG A 377 4.09 -6.86 27.04
CA ARG A 377 2.89 -6.02 27.14
C ARG A 377 2.72 -5.11 25.94
N LEU A 378 3.76 -4.34 25.61
CA LEU A 378 3.64 -3.34 24.54
C LEU A 378 3.51 -3.99 23.16
N ARG A 379 4.25 -5.08 22.92
CA ARG A 379 4.20 -5.84 21.66
C ARG A 379 2.81 -6.40 21.40
N GLN A 380 2.26 -7.13 22.36
CA GLN A 380 0.91 -7.69 22.28
C GLN A 380 -0.13 -6.58 22.13
N GLU A 381 -0.05 -5.52 22.93
CA GLU A 381 -0.99 -4.40 22.86
C GLU A 381 -0.99 -3.72 21.48
N VAL A 382 0.18 -3.55 20.85
CA VAL A 382 0.28 -3.00 19.50
C VAL A 382 -0.33 -3.95 18.47
N LEU A 383 0.02 -5.24 18.49
CA LEU A 383 -0.53 -6.23 17.56
C LEU A 383 -2.06 -6.34 17.68
N GLU A 384 -2.59 -6.37 18.90
CA GLU A 384 -4.04 -6.41 19.14
C GLU A 384 -4.75 -5.15 18.65
N ARG A 385 -4.14 -3.96 18.80
CA ARG A 385 -4.67 -2.71 18.21
C ARG A 385 -4.68 -2.73 16.69
N LEU A 386 -3.76 -3.45 16.05
CA LEU A 386 -3.72 -3.68 14.60
C LEU A 386 -4.75 -4.71 14.14
N GLY A 387 -5.44 -5.37 15.08
CA GLY A 387 -6.47 -6.36 14.81
C GLY A 387 -5.98 -7.80 14.88
N TRP A 388 -4.71 -8.04 15.24
CA TRP A 388 -4.26 -9.40 15.53
C TRP A 388 -4.95 -9.95 16.76
N ARG A 389 -5.19 -11.25 16.74
CA ARG A 389 -5.41 -12.03 17.95
C ARG A 389 -4.12 -12.77 18.21
N ILE A 390 -3.51 -12.56 19.37
CA ILE A 390 -2.24 -13.19 19.71
C ILE A 390 -2.48 -14.27 20.75
N SER A 391 -1.92 -15.46 20.51
CA SER A 391 -1.80 -16.52 21.52
C SER A 391 -0.34 -16.83 21.75
N ARG A 392 0.00 -17.17 22.99
CA ARG A 392 1.38 -17.47 23.37
C ARG A 392 1.49 -18.91 23.81
N ILE A 393 2.51 -19.59 23.31
CA ILE A 393 2.85 -20.96 23.68
C ILE A 393 4.23 -20.92 24.33
N TRP A 394 4.27 -21.32 25.60
CA TRP A 394 5.53 -21.47 26.33
C TRP A 394 6.09 -22.87 26.08
N SER A 395 7.36 -22.93 25.73
CA SER A 395 8.12 -24.16 25.46
C SER A 395 8.05 -25.11 26.66
N THR A 396 8.12 -24.57 27.88
CA THR A 396 8.00 -25.35 29.12
C THR A 396 6.65 -26.05 29.28
N ASP A 397 5.55 -25.35 28.98
CA ASP A 397 4.21 -25.91 29.01
C ASP A 397 4.02 -26.91 27.86
N TRP A 398 4.54 -26.58 26.67
CA TRP A 398 4.53 -27.46 25.50
C TRP A 398 5.25 -28.78 25.75
N PHE A 399 6.46 -28.76 26.32
CA PHE A 399 7.20 -29.99 26.66
C PHE A 399 6.49 -30.83 27.71
N SER A 400 5.69 -30.20 28.58
CA SER A 400 4.95 -30.90 29.63
C SER A 400 3.70 -31.58 29.08
N ASN A 401 2.88 -30.85 28.31
CA ASN A 401 1.64 -31.36 27.73
C ASN A 401 1.20 -30.55 26.50
N PRO A 402 1.62 -30.93 25.27
CA PRO A 402 1.26 -30.20 24.04
C PRO A 402 -0.26 -30.12 23.82
N ASP A 403 -0.97 -31.22 24.08
CA ASP A 403 -2.41 -31.31 23.81
C ASP A 403 -3.21 -30.33 24.67
N GLU A 404 -2.82 -30.15 25.93
CA GLU A 404 -3.48 -29.23 26.86
C GLU A 404 -3.28 -27.76 26.47
N VAL A 405 -2.09 -27.41 25.97
CA VAL A 405 -1.77 -26.06 25.49
C VAL A 405 -2.47 -25.78 24.15
N LEU A 406 -2.54 -26.76 23.25
CA LEU A 406 -3.05 -26.57 21.89
C LEU A 406 -4.58 -26.63 21.81
N SER A 407 -5.24 -27.45 22.64
CA SER A 407 -6.70 -27.59 22.70
C SER A 407 -7.48 -26.26 22.77
N PRO A 408 -7.15 -25.30 23.67
CA PRO A 408 -7.85 -24.02 23.71
C PRO A 408 -7.60 -23.16 22.46
N ILE A 409 -6.40 -23.23 21.86
CA ILE A 409 -6.05 -22.51 20.63
C ILE A 409 -6.86 -23.06 19.46
N ILE A 410 -6.89 -24.38 19.25
CA ILE A 410 -7.67 -25.04 18.20
C ILE A 410 -9.16 -24.71 18.34
N ARG A 411 -9.71 -24.80 19.56
CA ARG A 411 -11.11 -24.44 19.81
C ARG A 411 -11.37 -23.00 19.38
N LYS A 412 -10.47 -22.08 19.73
CA LYS A 412 -10.61 -20.68 19.35
C LYS A 412 -10.52 -20.51 17.84
N LEU A 413 -9.55 -21.13 17.17
CA LEU A 413 -9.42 -21.08 15.72
C LEU A 413 -10.68 -21.61 15.01
N HIS A 414 -11.33 -22.65 15.53
CA HIS A 414 -12.61 -23.13 15.00
C HIS A 414 -13.78 -22.18 15.21
N GLU A 415 -13.80 -21.38 16.28
CA GLU A 415 -14.78 -20.30 16.45
C GLU A 415 -14.55 -19.14 15.48
N LEU A 416 -13.29 -18.91 15.12
CA LEU A 416 -12.88 -17.75 14.32
C LEU A 416 -12.83 -18.01 12.83
N LYS A 417 -12.59 -19.27 12.41
CA LYS A 417 -12.50 -19.62 11.00
C LYS A 417 -13.77 -19.20 10.29
N THR A 418 -13.61 -18.45 9.21
CA THR A 418 -14.71 -18.32 8.28
C THR A 418 -14.82 -19.64 7.52
N LEU A 419 -16.05 -20.15 7.42
CA LEU A 419 -16.32 -21.14 6.38
C LEU A 419 -15.97 -20.46 5.07
N ALA A 420 -15.19 -21.15 4.23
CA ALA A 420 -15.10 -20.72 2.84
C ALA A 420 -16.53 -20.43 2.37
N PRO A 421 -16.79 -19.28 1.72
CA PRO A 421 -18.04 -19.17 1.00
C PRO A 421 -18.18 -20.45 0.17
N ASP A 422 -19.38 -21.01 0.07
CA ASP A 422 -19.73 -21.98 -0.97
C ASP A 422 -19.63 -21.26 -2.33
N VAL A 423 -18.42 -20.86 -2.69
CA VAL A 423 -17.98 -20.85 -4.04
C VAL A 423 -17.58 -22.29 -4.25
N VAL A 424 -18.33 -22.98 -5.10
CA VAL A 424 -17.82 -24.16 -5.79
C VAL A 424 -16.64 -23.66 -6.63
N VAL A 425 -15.48 -23.51 -6.00
CA VAL A 425 -14.18 -23.51 -6.66
C VAL A 425 -13.72 -24.96 -6.57
N PRO A 426 -13.59 -25.68 -7.68
CA PRO A 426 -12.96 -26.98 -7.64
C PRO A 426 -11.52 -26.80 -7.13
N SER A 427 -11.18 -27.56 -6.09
CA SER A 427 -9.82 -27.67 -5.58
C SER A 427 -8.88 -28.15 -6.69
N TYR A 428 -7.86 -27.36 -7.01
CA TYR A 428 -6.62 -27.90 -7.56
C TYR A 428 -5.57 -27.79 -6.46
N GLU A 429 -5.19 -28.94 -5.90
CA GLU A 429 -4.02 -29.09 -5.06
C GLU A 429 -2.77 -28.72 -5.89
N TYR A 430 -2.03 -27.70 -5.45
CA TYR A 430 -0.63 -27.55 -5.82
C TYR A 430 0.20 -28.30 -4.77
N VAL A 431 0.72 -29.46 -5.17
CA VAL A 431 1.82 -30.14 -4.48
C VAL A 431 3.11 -29.43 -4.89
N GLU A 432 3.81 -28.79 -3.95
CA GLU A 432 5.22 -28.45 -4.17
C GLU A 432 6.09 -29.69 -3.90
N THR A 433 6.68 -30.15 -5.00
CA THR A 433 7.78 -31.12 -5.11
C THR A 433 8.94 -30.82 -4.15
N ILE A 434 9.25 -31.78 -3.27
CA ILE A 434 10.65 -32.10 -2.94
C ILE A 434 11.15 -33.00 -4.07
N GLU A 435 12.26 -32.60 -4.69
CA GLU A 435 13.03 -33.41 -5.64
C GLU A 435 13.30 -34.80 -5.06
N SER A 436 12.85 -35.84 -5.75
CA SER A 436 13.67 -37.01 -6.09
C SER A 436 12.80 -38.12 -6.68
N SER A 437 13.25 -38.63 -7.83
CA SER A 437 12.96 -39.94 -8.42
C SER A 437 11.60 -40.16 -9.10
N ALA A 438 11.55 -39.78 -10.39
CA ALA A 438 11.06 -40.59 -11.53
C ALA A 438 10.96 -39.64 -12.74
N GLU A 439 12.06 -39.35 -13.46
CA GLU A 439 12.30 -40.05 -14.73
C GLU A 439 11.13 -40.93 -15.16
N VAL A 440 10.29 -40.42 -16.06
CA VAL A 440 9.80 -41.06 -17.30
C VAL A 440 8.57 -40.29 -17.82
N ALA A 441 8.72 -39.70 -19.02
CA ALA A 441 7.66 -39.31 -19.98
C ALA A 441 7.14 -37.86 -20.07
N SER A 442 7.94 -36.80 -19.80
CA SER A 442 7.62 -35.44 -20.26
C SER A 442 8.03 -35.15 -21.72
N ASP A 443 8.79 -36.04 -22.37
CA ASP A 443 9.32 -35.83 -23.72
C ASP A 443 8.35 -36.22 -24.87
N SER A 444 7.08 -36.52 -24.59
CA SER A 444 6.22 -37.24 -25.57
C SER A 444 4.99 -36.51 -26.10
N ILE A 445 4.72 -35.24 -25.75
CA ILE A 445 3.58 -34.49 -26.32
C ILE A 445 4.03 -33.43 -27.35
N ASP A 446 5.15 -32.73 -27.12
CA ASP A 446 5.70 -31.77 -28.11
C ASP A 446 6.25 -32.46 -29.36
N SER A 447 6.60 -33.76 -29.29
CA SER A 447 7.13 -34.52 -30.43
C SER A 447 6.05 -35.05 -31.40
N LEU A 448 4.76 -34.85 -31.14
CA LEU A 448 3.65 -35.38 -31.97
C LEU A 448 3.01 -34.34 -32.92
N MET A 449 3.45 -33.08 -32.88
CA MET A 449 2.85 -31.96 -33.63
C MET A 449 3.59 -31.43 -34.88
N PRO A 450 4.56 -32.07 -35.58
CA PRO A 450 5.24 -31.39 -36.69
C PRO A 450 4.50 -31.38 -38.05
N ASN A 451 3.31 -31.99 -38.18
CA ASN A 451 2.68 -32.20 -39.50
C ASN A 451 1.16 -31.87 -39.56
N LEU A 452 0.64 -31.11 -38.60
CA LEU A 452 -0.78 -30.73 -38.56
C LEU A 452 -0.91 -29.24 -38.88
N GLY A 453 -1.90 -28.88 -39.71
CA GLY A 453 -2.20 -27.47 -39.97
C GLY A 453 -2.64 -26.74 -38.70
N LEU A 454 -2.49 -25.42 -38.65
CA LEU A 454 -2.81 -24.58 -37.48
C LEU A 454 -4.22 -24.87 -36.90
N LYS A 455 -5.21 -25.11 -37.77
CA LYS A 455 -6.57 -25.46 -37.36
C LYS A 455 -6.64 -26.79 -36.60
N GLU A 456 -5.91 -27.78 -37.06
CA GLU A 456 -5.82 -29.10 -36.43
C GLU A 456 -4.99 -29.04 -35.14
N GLN A 457 -3.92 -28.26 -35.10
CA GLN A 457 -3.12 -28.02 -33.89
C GLN A 457 -3.96 -27.36 -32.79
N LEU A 458 -4.72 -26.31 -33.12
CA LEU A 458 -5.60 -25.65 -32.15
C LEU A 458 -6.74 -26.57 -31.67
N LYS A 459 -7.33 -27.40 -32.55
CA LYS A 459 -8.33 -28.40 -32.14
C LYS A 459 -7.74 -29.49 -31.27
N TYR A 460 -6.54 -29.95 -31.58
CA TYR A 460 -5.83 -30.92 -30.76
C TYR A 460 -5.54 -30.34 -29.37
N PHE A 461 -5.03 -29.11 -29.33
CA PHE A 461 -4.80 -28.38 -28.09
C PHE A 461 -6.08 -28.19 -27.26
N ALA A 462 -7.20 -27.85 -27.91
CA ALA A 462 -8.50 -27.73 -27.26
C ALA A 462 -8.93 -29.04 -26.57
N THR A 463 -8.80 -30.17 -27.26
CA THR A 463 -9.34 -31.48 -26.81
C THR A 463 -8.40 -32.26 -25.90
N HIS A 464 -7.09 -32.17 -26.11
CA HIS A 464 -6.09 -33.00 -25.43
C HIS A 464 -5.31 -32.24 -24.34
N VAL A 465 -5.42 -30.90 -24.32
CA VAL A 465 -4.79 -30.06 -23.29
C VAL A 465 -5.85 -29.30 -22.50
N ILE A 466 -6.65 -28.45 -23.17
CA ILE A 466 -7.61 -27.59 -22.46
C ILE A 466 -8.75 -28.38 -21.84
N GLU A 467 -9.39 -29.30 -22.57
CA GLU A 467 -10.49 -30.14 -22.07
C GLU A 467 -10.05 -31.13 -20.99
N VAL A 468 -8.79 -31.60 -21.06
CA VAL A 468 -8.21 -32.50 -20.07
C VAL A 468 -7.88 -31.76 -18.77
N GLU A 469 -7.28 -30.56 -18.87
CA GLU A 469 -6.95 -29.74 -17.70
C GLU A 469 -8.19 -29.07 -17.08
N LEU A 470 -9.17 -28.67 -17.90
CA LEU A 470 -10.41 -27.99 -17.49
C LEU A 470 -11.67 -28.68 -18.08
N PRO A 471 -12.13 -29.80 -17.49
CA PRO A 471 -13.29 -30.55 -18.00
C PRO A 471 -14.63 -29.85 -17.73
N ASN A 472 -14.72 -28.99 -16.70
CA ASN A 472 -15.98 -28.43 -16.21
C ASN A 472 -16.36 -27.07 -16.82
N VAL A 473 -15.68 -26.61 -17.88
CA VAL A 473 -16.04 -25.35 -18.57
C VAL A 473 -17.15 -25.60 -19.58
N ASP A 474 -18.18 -24.75 -19.52
CA ASP A 474 -19.30 -24.76 -20.47
C ASP A 474 -18.81 -24.60 -21.91
N ALA A 475 -19.29 -25.45 -22.82
CA ALA A 475 -18.83 -25.52 -24.21
C ALA A 475 -18.98 -24.18 -24.95
N ASP A 476 -20.03 -23.40 -24.63
CA ASP A 476 -20.29 -22.09 -25.22
C ASP A 476 -19.34 -21.00 -24.70
N ARG A 477 -18.60 -21.29 -23.63
CA ARG A 477 -17.66 -20.37 -22.98
C ARG A 477 -16.19 -20.75 -23.19
N ARG A 478 -15.89 -21.86 -23.86
CA ARG A 478 -14.51 -22.29 -24.11
C ARG A 478 -13.73 -21.30 -24.98
N LEU A 479 -12.42 -21.22 -24.75
CA LEU A 479 -11.47 -20.38 -25.46
C LEU A 479 -11.35 -20.79 -26.93
N LEU A 480 -11.35 -22.10 -27.23
CA LEU A 480 -11.24 -22.61 -28.59
C LEU A 480 -12.58 -23.14 -29.13
N ARG A 481 -13.71 -22.57 -28.67
CA ARG A 481 -15.04 -22.87 -29.22
C ARG A 481 -15.11 -22.45 -30.71
N PRO A 482 -16.03 -23.01 -31.52
CA PRO A 482 -16.04 -22.84 -32.97
C PRO A 482 -15.91 -21.38 -33.47
N ALA A 483 -16.66 -20.45 -32.87
CA ALA A 483 -16.63 -19.05 -33.26
C ALA A 483 -15.31 -18.32 -32.91
N MET A 484 -14.64 -18.70 -31.80
CA MET A 484 -13.34 -18.13 -31.44
C MET A 484 -12.22 -18.76 -32.28
N LEU A 485 -12.32 -20.06 -32.57
CA LEU A 485 -11.38 -20.75 -33.43
C LEU A 485 -11.36 -20.13 -34.84
N GLU A 486 -12.51 -19.81 -35.41
CA GLU A 486 -12.60 -19.12 -36.70
C GLU A 486 -11.96 -17.72 -36.65
N ALA A 487 -12.26 -16.94 -35.61
CA ALA A 487 -11.67 -15.60 -35.45
C ALA A 487 -10.15 -15.62 -35.26
N LEU A 488 -9.61 -16.63 -34.57
CA LEU A 488 -8.17 -16.82 -34.40
C LEU A 488 -7.48 -17.22 -35.70
N LEU A 489 -8.11 -18.08 -36.51
CA LEU A 489 -7.59 -18.48 -37.82
C LEU A 489 -7.62 -17.33 -38.84
N GLU A 490 -8.60 -16.43 -38.73
CA GLU A 490 -8.74 -15.26 -39.60
C GLU A 490 -7.79 -14.12 -39.23
N HIS A 491 -7.68 -13.79 -37.93
CA HIS A 491 -6.97 -12.60 -37.48
C HIS A 491 -5.55 -12.84 -36.98
N GLN A 492 -5.20 -14.10 -36.70
CA GLN A 492 -3.88 -14.60 -36.28
C GLN A 492 -3.12 -13.63 -35.37
N PRO A 493 -3.65 -13.31 -34.17
CA PRO A 493 -2.96 -12.42 -33.24
C PRO A 493 -1.73 -13.11 -32.66
N LEU A 494 -0.62 -12.37 -32.51
CA LEU A 494 0.64 -12.90 -31.95
C LEU A 494 0.90 -12.45 -30.51
N SER A 495 0.09 -11.52 -29.99
CA SER A 495 0.20 -11.04 -28.62
C SER A 495 -1.17 -10.79 -27.98
N ARG A 496 -1.21 -10.72 -26.64
CA ARG A 496 -2.44 -10.37 -25.91
C ARG A 496 -3.01 -9.01 -26.35
N SER A 497 -2.14 -8.06 -26.67
CA SER A 497 -2.53 -6.73 -27.17
C SER A 497 -3.21 -6.84 -28.54
N GLU A 498 -2.66 -7.60 -29.47
CA GLU A 498 -3.27 -7.84 -30.79
C GLU A 498 -4.55 -8.67 -30.70
N PHE A 499 -4.60 -9.64 -29.78
CA PHE A 499 -5.82 -10.39 -29.52
C PHE A 499 -6.96 -9.47 -29.07
N VAL A 500 -6.68 -8.49 -28.21
CA VAL A 500 -7.66 -7.50 -27.76
C VAL A 500 -8.08 -6.56 -28.90
N GLU A 501 -7.15 -6.19 -29.77
CA GLU A 501 -7.40 -5.27 -30.88
C GLU A 501 -8.17 -5.92 -32.04
N ARG A 502 -7.77 -7.13 -32.44
CA ARG A 502 -8.28 -7.80 -33.64
C ARG A 502 -9.47 -8.73 -33.39
N ILE A 503 -9.58 -9.34 -32.19
CA ILE A 503 -10.69 -10.25 -31.90
C ILE A 503 -11.92 -9.46 -31.40
N PRO A 504 -13.11 -9.67 -31.99
CA PRO A 504 -14.33 -8.98 -31.59
C PRO A 504 -14.65 -9.10 -30.09
N HIS A 505 -15.03 -7.97 -29.49
CA HIS A 505 -15.27 -7.86 -28.05
C HIS A 505 -16.30 -8.85 -27.51
N TYR A 506 -17.36 -9.15 -28.27
CA TYR A 506 -18.40 -10.10 -27.85
C TYR A 506 -17.87 -11.55 -27.75
N LEU A 507 -16.90 -11.93 -28.59
CA LEU A 507 -16.25 -13.24 -28.49
C LEU A 507 -15.32 -13.30 -27.27
N ARG A 508 -14.61 -12.21 -26.97
CA ARG A 508 -13.75 -12.12 -25.78
C ARG A 508 -14.53 -12.18 -24.48
N GLN A 509 -15.64 -11.43 -24.38
CA GLN A 509 -16.49 -11.42 -23.18
C GLN A 509 -17.23 -12.74 -22.92
N ALA A 510 -17.58 -13.47 -23.97
CA ALA A 510 -18.26 -14.76 -23.84
C ALA A 510 -17.31 -15.91 -23.45
N THR A 511 -15.99 -15.68 -23.48
CA THR A 511 -14.98 -16.69 -23.11
C THR A 511 -14.79 -16.76 -21.60
N ASP A 512 -14.61 -17.96 -21.07
CA ASP A 512 -14.27 -18.17 -19.67
C ASP A 512 -12.95 -17.48 -19.30
N VAL A 513 -12.97 -16.71 -18.21
CA VAL A 513 -11.86 -15.83 -17.82
C VAL A 513 -10.66 -16.64 -17.35
N TYR A 514 -10.89 -17.77 -16.68
CA TYR A 514 -9.81 -18.61 -16.15
C TYR A 514 -9.14 -19.41 -17.27
N GLU A 515 -9.92 -20.00 -18.16
CA GLU A 515 -9.40 -20.69 -19.36
C GLU A 515 -8.58 -19.74 -20.25
N ALA A 516 -9.07 -18.51 -20.48
CA ALA A 516 -8.36 -17.49 -21.25
C ALA A 516 -7.06 -17.05 -20.56
N GLN A 517 -7.05 -16.83 -19.25
CA GLN A 517 -5.83 -16.43 -18.53
C GLN A 517 -4.73 -17.49 -18.58
N ARG A 518 -5.12 -18.77 -18.52
CA ARG A 518 -4.19 -19.91 -18.45
C ARG A 518 -3.66 -20.34 -19.82
N PHE A 519 -4.49 -20.34 -20.85
CA PHE A 519 -4.14 -20.97 -22.14
C PHE A 519 -3.93 -20.00 -23.30
N LEU A 520 -4.34 -18.73 -23.18
CA LEU A 520 -4.24 -17.79 -24.30
C LEU A 520 -2.80 -17.63 -24.80
N ASP A 521 -1.80 -17.51 -23.92
CA ASP A 521 -0.40 -17.35 -24.37
C ASP A 521 0.12 -18.56 -25.13
N ARG A 522 -0.32 -19.78 -24.77
CA ARG A 522 0.04 -21.01 -25.48
C ARG A 522 -0.66 -21.10 -26.84
N VAL A 523 -1.91 -20.64 -26.92
CA VAL A 523 -2.66 -20.52 -28.18
C VAL A 523 -1.97 -19.51 -29.12
N LEU A 524 -1.53 -18.36 -28.60
CA LEU A 524 -0.79 -17.37 -29.37
C LEU A 524 0.57 -17.91 -29.84
N ALA A 525 1.27 -18.68 -29.01
CA ALA A 525 2.53 -19.33 -29.40
C ALA A 525 2.35 -20.39 -30.51
N LEU A 526 1.22 -21.11 -30.54
CA LEU A 526 0.89 -22.03 -31.64
C LEU A 526 0.62 -21.28 -32.96
N ILE A 527 0.01 -20.10 -32.87
CA ILE A 527 -0.22 -19.24 -34.04
C ILE A 527 1.11 -18.69 -34.57
N ASP A 528 1.98 -18.20 -33.68
CA ASP A 528 3.33 -17.71 -34.01
C ASP A 528 4.20 -18.79 -34.65
N GLY A 529 4.19 -20.01 -34.09
CA GLY A 529 4.91 -21.16 -34.65
C GLY A 529 4.44 -21.56 -36.06
N ALA A 530 3.14 -21.50 -36.33
CA ALA A 530 2.59 -21.80 -37.65
C ALA A 530 2.89 -20.70 -38.69
N GLU A 531 3.03 -19.43 -38.26
CA GLU A 531 3.43 -18.34 -39.15
C GLU A 531 4.91 -18.45 -39.54
N ALA A 532 5.77 -18.92 -38.63
CA ALA A 532 7.17 -19.23 -38.92
C ALA A 532 7.33 -20.37 -39.95
N GLU A 533 6.59 -21.48 -39.79
CA GLU A 533 6.61 -22.60 -40.75
C GLU A 533 6.05 -22.21 -42.13
N ALA A 534 5.01 -21.35 -42.18
CA ALA A 534 4.45 -20.85 -43.44
C ALA A 534 5.41 -19.90 -44.19
N ASN A 535 6.14 -19.06 -43.45
CA ASN A 535 7.15 -18.15 -44.02
C ASN A 535 8.38 -18.91 -44.53
N ASP A 536 8.84 -19.95 -43.82
CA ASP A 536 9.95 -20.80 -44.27
C ASP A 536 9.55 -21.62 -45.52
N ALA A 537 8.33 -22.19 -45.57
CA ALA A 537 7.84 -22.91 -46.75
C ALA A 537 7.64 -21.99 -47.98
N ALA A 538 7.20 -20.74 -47.78
CA ALA A 538 7.11 -19.75 -48.84
C ALA A 538 8.49 -19.35 -49.37
N PHE A 539 9.46 -19.15 -48.48
CA PHE A 539 10.84 -18.83 -48.81
C PHE A 539 11.55 -19.98 -49.57
N GLU A 540 11.34 -21.23 -49.16
CA GLU A 540 11.86 -22.40 -49.88
C GLU A 540 11.19 -22.59 -51.26
N SER A 541 9.92 -22.22 -51.41
CA SER A 541 9.23 -22.25 -52.71
C SER A 541 9.64 -21.14 -53.68
N GLU A 542 10.16 -20.01 -53.19
CA GLU A 542 10.75 -18.95 -54.02
C GLU A 542 12.20 -19.25 -54.41
N LEU A 543 12.86 -20.18 -53.72
CA LEU A 543 14.23 -20.64 -54.00
C LEU A 543 14.31 -21.88 -54.91
N ALA A 544 13.19 -22.59 -55.12
CA ALA A 544 13.06 -23.75 -56.02
C ALA A 544 12.47 -23.35 -57.38
#